data_AF-A0AAU8BNP0-F1
#
_entry.id   AF-A0AAU8BNP0-F1
#
_cell.length_a   1.000
_cell.length_b   1.000
_cell.length_c   1.000
_cell.angle_alpha   90.00
_cell.angle_beta   90.00
_cell.angle_gamma   90.00
#
_symmetry.space_group_name_H-M   'P 1'
#
loop_
_entity.id
_entity.type
_entity.pdbx_description
1 polymer ?
#
loop_
_entity_poly.entity_id
_entity_poly.type
_entity_poly.pdbx_seq_one_letter_code
_entity_poly.pdbx_strand_id
1 'polypeptide(L)'
;MIPDYTFDTLNTMPRQELEEFAARMISRMVPEDVMTELFTFEQEEVDNEERMLATQLDAILRMTAIALCEIQQAFDDSDNAIQNSERMTRLVLWHFYSVSFNLEKAIPLQTHCNHVEVLLNNRPKDVLGWVKELNDLLHSYAEINTEN
;
A
#
# COMPACT_ATOMS: atom_id res chain seq x y z
N MET A 1 -1.91 3.12 -23.71
CA MET A 1 -0.95 3.75 -22.78
C MET A 1 -1.14 3.05 -21.44
N ILE A 2 -0.09 2.57 -20.81
CA ILE A 2 -0.20 1.93 -19.49
C ILE A 2 -0.47 3.04 -18.46
N PRO A 3 -1.46 2.92 -17.57
CA PRO A 3 -1.81 3.99 -16.62
C PRO A 3 -0.65 4.24 -15.66
N ASP A 4 -0.29 5.50 -15.40
CA ASP A 4 0.86 5.82 -14.54
C ASP A 4 0.53 5.93 -13.05
N TYR A 5 -0.76 5.76 -12.72
CA TYR A 5 -1.35 5.83 -11.37
C TYR A 5 -0.97 7.11 -10.60
N THR A 6 -0.73 8.20 -11.32
CA THR A 6 -0.72 9.56 -10.75
C THR A 6 -2.13 9.97 -10.30
N PHE A 7 -2.26 11.08 -9.59
CA PHE A 7 -3.56 11.60 -9.14
C PHE A 7 -4.61 11.63 -10.25
N ASP A 8 -4.29 12.18 -11.42
CA ASP A 8 -5.24 12.28 -12.53
C ASP A 8 -5.76 10.91 -12.98
N THR A 9 -4.88 9.91 -12.98
CA THR A 9 -5.24 8.52 -13.32
C THR A 9 -6.13 7.92 -12.24
N LEU A 10 -5.70 7.99 -10.97
CA LEU A 10 -6.41 7.41 -9.84
C LEU A 10 -7.78 8.04 -9.61
N ASN A 11 -7.92 9.34 -9.87
CA ASN A 11 -9.16 10.08 -9.69
C ASN A 11 -10.20 9.82 -10.80
N THR A 12 -9.77 9.30 -11.96
CA THR A 12 -10.65 9.10 -13.12
C THR A 12 -10.92 7.63 -13.44
N MET A 13 -10.02 6.73 -13.05
CA MET A 13 -10.17 5.30 -13.31
C MET A 13 -11.26 4.68 -12.41
N PRO A 14 -12.05 3.72 -12.92
CA PRO A 14 -13.05 3.05 -12.09
C PRO A 14 -12.41 2.35 -10.89
N ARG A 15 -12.97 2.55 -9.69
CA ARG A 15 -12.45 1.97 -8.44
C ARG A 15 -12.26 0.46 -8.53
N GLN A 16 -13.25 -0.25 -9.06
CA GLN A 16 -13.18 -1.71 -9.19
C GLN A 16 -11.96 -2.15 -10.02
N GLU A 17 -11.64 -1.43 -11.09
CA GLU A 17 -10.46 -1.75 -11.90
C GLU A 17 -9.17 -1.55 -11.10
N LEU A 18 -9.08 -0.45 -10.33
CA LEU A 18 -7.93 -0.17 -9.46
C LEU A 18 -7.77 -1.25 -8.38
N GLU A 19 -8.86 -1.66 -7.73
CA GLU A 19 -8.86 -2.74 -6.72
C GLU A 19 -8.39 -4.06 -7.32
N GLU A 20 -8.91 -4.44 -8.50
CA GLU A 20 -8.52 -5.66 -9.20
C GLU A 20 -7.05 -5.62 -9.65
N PHE A 21 -6.54 -4.47 -10.09
CA PHE A 21 -5.13 -4.34 -10.44
C PHE A 21 -4.22 -4.40 -9.21
N ALA A 22 -4.57 -3.70 -8.14
CA ALA A 22 -3.79 -3.70 -6.91
C ALA A 22 -3.76 -5.09 -6.26
N ALA A 23 -4.90 -5.77 -6.14
CA ALA A 23 -4.98 -7.12 -5.60
C ALA A 23 -4.13 -8.11 -6.40
N ARG A 24 -4.15 -8.01 -7.74
CA ARG A 24 -3.28 -8.82 -8.62
C ARG A 24 -1.80 -8.49 -8.45
N MET A 25 -1.45 -7.24 -8.16
CA MET A 25 -0.06 -6.88 -7.91
C MET A 25 0.41 -7.42 -6.56
N ILE A 26 -0.36 -7.21 -5.49
CA ILE A 26 -0.02 -7.69 -4.15
C ILE A 26 0.12 -9.22 -4.15
N SER A 27 -0.82 -9.96 -4.76
CA SER A 27 -0.75 -11.43 -4.80
C SER A 27 0.42 -11.99 -5.62
N ARG A 28 0.97 -11.21 -6.55
CA ARG A 28 2.19 -11.59 -7.29
C ARG A 28 3.47 -11.28 -6.52
N MET A 29 3.45 -10.25 -5.69
CA MET A 29 4.62 -9.76 -4.98
C MET A 29 4.77 -10.37 -3.57
N VAL A 30 3.68 -10.84 -2.96
CA VAL A 30 3.71 -11.49 -1.65
C VAL A 30 3.70 -13.01 -1.82
N PRO A 31 4.75 -13.71 -1.39
CA PRO A 31 4.81 -15.18 -1.44
C PRO A 31 3.67 -15.86 -0.67
N GLU A 32 3.20 -17.02 -1.14
CA GLU A 32 2.07 -17.75 -0.56
C GLU A 32 2.35 -18.28 0.85
N ASP A 33 3.61 -18.65 1.13
CA ASP A 33 4.09 -19.05 2.45
C ASP A 33 4.04 -17.90 3.46
N VAL A 34 4.42 -16.69 3.04
CA VAL A 34 4.28 -15.46 3.84
C VAL A 34 2.81 -15.15 4.12
N MET A 35 1.94 -15.25 3.11
CA MET A 35 0.50 -15.06 3.32
C MET A 35 -0.03 -16.07 4.34
N THR A 36 0.30 -17.34 4.18
CA THR A 36 -0.13 -18.42 5.08
C THR A 36 0.35 -18.17 6.50
N GLU A 37 1.61 -17.79 6.68
CA GLU A 37 2.17 -17.47 8.00
C GLU A 37 1.42 -16.30 8.64
N LEU A 38 1.28 -15.18 7.93
CA LEU A 38 0.57 -13.99 8.41
C LEU A 38 -0.83 -14.37 8.89
N PHE A 39 -1.64 -15.01 8.05
CA PHE A 39 -3.04 -15.36 8.35
C PHE A 39 -3.21 -16.51 9.36
N THR A 40 -2.22 -17.39 9.52
CA THR A 40 -2.28 -18.48 10.53
C THR A 40 -2.07 -17.91 11.94
N PHE A 41 -1.15 -16.96 12.11
CA PHE A 41 -0.98 -16.26 13.39
C PHE A 41 -2.23 -15.48 13.79
N GLU A 42 -2.99 -14.93 12.84
CA GLU A 42 -4.21 -14.18 13.15
C GLU A 42 -5.34 -15.07 13.66
N GLN A 43 -5.48 -16.30 13.14
CA GLN A 43 -6.59 -17.19 13.49
C GLN A 43 -6.50 -17.72 14.93
N GLU A 44 -5.30 -17.78 15.53
CA GLU A 44 -5.11 -18.26 16.90
C GLU A 44 -5.50 -17.21 17.98
N GLU A 45 -5.75 -15.94 17.63
CA GLU A 45 -5.92 -14.83 18.59
C GLU A 45 -7.34 -14.23 18.73
N VAL A 46 -8.38 -14.85 18.17
CA VAL A 46 -9.68 -14.16 17.94
C VAL A 46 -10.80 -14.53 18.92
N ASP A 47 -11.00 -13.70 19.95
CA ASP A 47 -12.22 -13.67 20.79
C ASP A 47 -12.89 -12.25 20.85
N ASN A 48 -12.35 -11.24 20.16
CA ASN A 48 -12.83 -9.83 20.24
C ASN A 48 -12.70 -9.09 18.89
N GLU A 49 -13.76 -8.40 18.45
CA GLU A 49 -13.83 -7.59 17.23
C GLU A 49 -12.75 -6.50 17.12
N GLU A 50 -12.41 -5.81 18.21
CA GLU A 50 -11.35 -4.78 18.18
C GLU A 50 -9.97 -5.39 17.90
N ARG A 51 -9.72 -6.59 18.44
CA ARG A 51 -8.47 -7.32 18.18
C ARG A 51 -8.42 -7.81 16.74
N MET A 52 -9.53 -8.33 16.20
CA MET A 52 -9.61 -8.71 14.78
C MET A 52 -9.25 -7.56 13.86
N LEU A 53 -9.79 -6.36 14.13
CA LEU A 53 -9.51 -5.19 13.32
C LEU A 53 -8.02 -4.80 13.40
N ALA A 54 -7.44 -4.77 14.60
CA ALA A 54 -6.03 -4.45 14.80
C ALA A 54 -5.11 -5.45 14.07
N THR A 55 -5.41 -6.73 14.18
CA THR A 55 -4.69 -7.81 13.51
C THR A 55 -4.77 -7.68 11.98
N GLN A 56 -5.99 -7.49 11.44
CA GLN A 56 -6.19 -7.28 10.01
C GLN A 56 -5.39 -6.08 9.46
N LEU A 57 -5.35 -4.99 10.20
CA LEU A 57 -4.61 -3.78 9.80
C LEU A 57 -3.11 -4.01 9.80
N ASP A 58 -2.60 -4.76 10.78
CA ASP A 58 -1.20 -5.13 10.85
C ASP A 58 -0.80 -6.08 9.70
N ALA A 59 -1.65 -7.04 9.31
CA ALA A 59 -1.41 -7.82 8.10
C ALA A 59 -1.43 -6.96 6.83
N ILE A 60 -2.37 -6.02 6.69
CA ILE A 60 -2.40 -5.09 5.55
C ILE A 60 -1.08 -4.30 5.48
N LEU A 61 -0.60 -3.78 6.62
CA LEU A 61 0.67 -3.05 6.70
C LEU A 61 1.84 -3.94 6.26
N ARG A 62 1.96 -5.15 6.82
CA ARG A 62 3.04 -6.10 6.51
C ARG A 62 3.02 -6.55 5.05
N MET A 63 1.86 -6.95 4.52
CA MET A 63 1.69 -7.35 3.12
C MET A 63 2.04 -6.20 2.17
N THR A 64 1.60 -4.98 2.48
CA THR A 64 1.92 -3.79 1.67
C THR A 64 3.43 -3.53 1.66
N ALA A 65 4.09 -3.59 2.82
CA ALA A 65 5.53 -3.36 2.92
C ALA A 65 6.34 -4.39 2.12
N ILE A 66 5.94 -5.67 2.17
CA ILE A 66 6.57 -6.74 1.39
C ILE A 66 6.36 -6.49 -0.10
N ALA A 67 5.13 -6.21 -0.53
CA ALA A 67 4.84 -5.94 -1.93
C ALA A 67 5.66 -4.75 -2.48
N LEU A 68 5.81 -3.68 -1.70
CA LEU A 68 6.59 -2.49 -2.08
C LEU A 68 8.09 -2.77 -2.16
N CYS A 69 8.62 -3.66 -1.30
CA CYS A 69 10.00 -4.11 -1.37
C CYS A 69 10.26 -4.91 -2.66
N GLU A 70 9.37 -5.85 -2.97
CA GLU A 70 9.51 -6.77 -4.10
C GLU A 70 9.28 -6.10 -5.46
N ILE A 71 8.43 -5.06 -5.53
CA ILE A 71 8.21 -4.29 -6.78
C ILE A 71 9.53 -3.80 -7.37
N GLN A 72 10.51 -3.42 -6.56
CA GLN A 72 11.78 -2.92 -7.10
C GLN A 72 12.49 -4.01 -7.89
N GLN A 73 12.65 -5.18 -7.27
CA GLN A 73 13.35 -6.32 -7.86
C GLN A 73 12.59 -6.90 -9.05
N ALA A 74 11.26 -6.92 -8.99
CA ALA A 74 10.41 -7.47 -10.04
C ALA A 74 10.54 -6.76 -11.40
N PHE A 75 11.01 -5.51 -11.42
CA PHE A 75 11.14 -4.71 -12.65
C PHE A 75 12.60 -4.42 -13.06
N ASP A 76 13.61 -4.87 -12.30
CA ASP A 76 15.02 -4.55 -12.56
C ASP A 76 15.48 -4.95 -13.98
N ASP A 77 14.98 -6.07 -14.50
CA ASP A 77 15.29 -6.57 -15.84
C ASP A 77 14.36 -6.04 -16.95
N SER A 78 13.45 -5.11 -16.64
CA SER A 78 12.46 -4.60 -17.59
C SER A 78 12.89 -3.31 -18.28
N ASP A 79 12.41 -3.11 -19.52
CA ASP A 79 12.52 -1.80 -20.19
C ASP A 79 11.77 -0.74 -19.38
N ASN A 80 12.44 0.37 -19.06
CA ASN A 80 11.94 1.44 -18.18
C ASN A 80 11.66 0.96 -16.74
N ALA A 81 12.50 0.06 -16.20
CA ALA A 81 12.45 -0.47 -14.83
C ALA A 81 12.03 0.55 -13.76
N ILE A 82 12.68 1.72 -13.74
CA ILE A 82 12.38 2.80 -12.78
C ILE A 82 10.92 3.22 -12.89
N GLN A 83 10.47 3.63 -14.08
CA GLN A 83 9.09 4.10 -14.30
C GLN A 83 8.06 3.01 -13.96
N ASN A 84 8.33 1.76 -14.33
CA ASN A 84 7.41 0.66 -14.02
C ASN A 84 7.31 0.40 -12.52
N SER A 85 8.45 0.46 -11.81
CA SER A 85 8.49 0.29 -10.36
C SER A 85 7.76 1.43 -9.64
N GLU A 86 7.95 2.69 -10.06
CA GLU A 86 7.25 3.85 -9.50
C GLU A 86 5.74 3.75 -9.73
N ARG A 87 5.33 3.39 -10.95
CA ARG A 87 3.93 3.18 -11.31
C ARG A 87 3.26 2.14 -10.42
N MET A 88 3.88 0.97 -10.25
CA MET A 88 3.32 -0.07 -9.39
C MET A 88 3.33 0.33 -7.91
N THR A 89 4.35 1.08 -7.48
CA THR A 89 4.43 1.63 -6.12
C THR A 89 3.24 2.56 -5.83
N ARG A 90 2.89 3.45 -6.76
CA ARG A 90 1.70 4.32 -6.63
C ARG A 90 0.41 3.51 -6.48
N LEU A 91 0.22 2.49 -7.30
CA LEU A 91 -0.98 1.63 -7.24
C LEU A 91 -1.08 0.90 -5.88
N VAL A 92 0.02 0.35 -5.38
CA VAL A 92 0.04 -0.36 -4.10
C VAL A 92 -0.19 0.60 -2.92
N LEU A 93 0.39 1.80 -2.94
CA LEU A 93 0.15 2.82 -1.92
C LEU A 93 -1.28 3.35 -1.95
N TRP A 94 -1.87 3.50 -3.14
CA TRP A 94 -3.29 3.83 -3.28
C TRP A 94 -4.17 2.74 -2.66
N HIS A 95 -3.85 1.46 -2.89
CA HIS A 95 -4.60 0.35 -2.29
C HIS A 95 -4.49 0.36 -0.77
N PHE A 96 -3.29 0.54 -0.22
CA PHE A 96 -3.11 0.71 1.22
C PHE A 96 -3.99 1.84 1.77
N TYR A 97 -4.02 2.99 1.09
CA TYR A 97 -4.88 4.12 1.44
C TYR A 97 -6.38 3.79 1.35
N SER A 98 -6.82 3.03 0.34
CA SER A 98 -8.24 2.73 0.13
C SER A 98 -8.81 1.69 1.09
N VAL A 99 -7.97 0.81 1.65
CA VAL A 99 -8.41 -0.26 2.55
C VAL A 99 -8.10 0.02 4.03
N SER A 100 -7.15 0.91 4.33
CA SER A 100 -6.75 1.20 5.71
C SER A 100 -7.68 2.24 6.36
N PHE A 101 -8.14 1.97 7.59
CA PHE A 101 -8.81 2.91 8.50
C PHE A 101 -9.93 3.81 7.92
N ASN A 102 -10.54 3.45 6.77
CA ASN A 102 -11.39 4.36 6.01
C ASN A 102 -10.74 5.72 5.72
N LEU A 103 -9.43 5.76 5.45
CA LEU A 103 -8.67 6.99 5.23
C LEU A 103 -9.31 7.90 4.18
N GLU A 104 -9.98 7.33 3.18
CA GLU A 104 -10.68 8.07 2.12
C GLU A 104 -11.76 9.03 2.62
N LYS A 105 -12.29 8.82 3.84
CA LYS A 105 -13.27 9.72 4.46
C LYS A 105 -12.63 10.93 5.15
N ALA A 106 -11.35 10.81 5.51
CA ALA A 106 -10.62 11.80 6.31
C ALA A 106 -9.55 12.54 5.51
N ILE A 107 -8.95 11.87 4.53
CA ILE A 107 -7.79 12.35 3.78
C ILE A 107 -8.18 12.44 2.30
N PRO A 108 -8.10 13.63 1.68
CA PRO A 108 -8.33 13.75 0.25
C PRO A 108 -7.31 12.95 -0.57
N LEU A 109 -7.75 12.33 -1.68
CA LEU A 109 -6.87 11.55 -2.57
C LEU A 109 -5.66 12.36 -3.05
N GLN A 110 -5.84 13.65 -3.38
CA GLN A 110 -4.74 14.52 -3.79
C GLN A 110 -3.67 14.64 -2.69
N THR A 111 -4.08 14.74 -1.43
CA THR A 111 -3.17 14.79 -0.28
C THR A 111 -2.37 13.49 -0.19
N HIS A 112 -3.05 12.34 -0.27
CA HIS A 112 -2.37 11.04 -0.31
C HIS A 112 -1.34 10.96 -1.44
N CYS A 113 -1.74 11.30 -2.67
CA CYS A 113 -0.85 11.28 -3.83
C CYS A 113 0.38 12.19 -3.64
N ASN A 114 0.22 13.37 -3.02
CA ASN A 114 1.35 14.26 -2.75
C ASN A 114 2.37 13.62 -1.80
N HIS A 115 1.93 12.94 -0.73
CA HIS A 115 2.82 12.19 0.15
C HIS A 115 3.51 11.04 -0.59
N VAL A 116 2.78 10.33 -1.47
CA VAL A 116 3.34 9.24 -2.29
C VAL A 116 4.46 9.75 -3.21
N GLU A 117 4.30 10.90 -3.87
CA GLU A 117 5.37 11.45 -4.71
C GLU A 117 6.63 11.83 -3.90
N VAL A 118 6.47 12.30 -2.65
CA VAL A 118 7.62 12.53 -1.76
C VAL A 118 8.31 11.21 -1.40
N LEU A 119 7.52 10.17 -1.11
CA LEU A 119 8.02 8.85 -0.76
C LEU A 119 8.77 8.17 -1.91
N LEU A 120 8.28 8.30 -3.15
CA LEU A 120 8.94 7.76 -4.34
C LEU A 120 10.37 8.30 -4.52
N ASN A 121 10.59 9.58 -4.20
CA ASN A 121 11.92 10.20 -4.27
C ASN A 121 12.89 9.66 -3.20
N ASN A 122 12.39 9.11 -2.10
CA ASN A 122 13.17 8.60 -0.97
C ASN A 122 12.75 7.16 -0.60
N ARG A 123 12.55 6.31 -1.61
CA ARG A 123 11.98 4.98 -1.39
C ARG A 123 12.87 4.09 -0.52
N PRO A 124 12.30 3.40 0.48
CA PRO A 124 13.00 2.35 1.20
C PRO A 124 13.49 1.22 0.28
N LYS A 125 14.53 0.51 0.73
CA LYS A 125 15.14 -0.61 -0.01
C LYS A 125 14.85 -1.98 0.61
N ASP A 126 14.23 -1.99 1.78
CA ASP A 126 13.91 -3.19 2.53
C ASP A 126 12.54 -3.08 3.19
N VAL A 127 12.00 -4.22 3.60
CA VAL A 127 10.66 -4.35 4.19
C VAL A 127 10.52 -3.51 5.46
N LEU A 128 11.54 -3.46 6.32
CA LEU A 128 11.47 -2.71 7.59
C LEU A 128 11.39 -1.21 7.36
N GLY A 129 12.14 -0.70 6.39
CA GLY A 129 12.04 0.68 5.93
C GLY A 129 10.65 1.00 5.39
N TRP A 130 10.05 0.09 4.61
CA TRP A 130 8.66 0.26 4.15
C TRP A 130 7.65 0.24 5.29
N VAL A 131 7.80 -0.66 6.28
CA VAL A 131 6.94 -0.68 7.48
C VAL A 131 7.03 0.65 8.24
N LYS A 132 8.24 1.20 8.39
CA LYS A 132 8.44 2.50 9.04
C LYS A 132 7.72 3.61 8.26
N GLU A 133 7.94 3.73 6.95
CA GLU A 133 7.35 4.80 6.16
C GLU A 133 5.82 4.70 6.07
N LEU A 134 5.25 3.49 6.02
CA LEU A 134 3.80 3.31 6.05
C LEU A 134 3.20 3.75 7.39
N ASN A 135 3.88 3.49 8.52
CA ASN A 135 3.45 3.99 9.83
C ASN A 135 3.58 5.51 9.92
N ASP A 136 4.69 6.09 9.45
CA ASP A 136 4.89 7.55 9.42
C ASP A 136 3.82 8.25 8.55
N LEU A 137 3.39 7.60 7.47
CA LEU A 137 2.29 8.06 6.63
C LEU A 137 0.95 8.06 7.39
N LEU A 138 0.65 7.00 8.14
CA LEU A 138 -0.55 6.94 8.98
C LEU A 138 -0.53 7.98 10.09
N HIS A 139 0.63 8.22 10.72
CA HIS A 139 0.80 9.29 11.71
C HIS A 139 0.55 10.67 11.10
N SER A 140 1.11 10.94 9.91
CA SER A 140 0.87 12.18 9.19
C SER A 140 -0.62 12.40 8.89
N TYR A 141 -1.34 11.34 8.51
CA TYR A 141 -2.79 11.41 8.28
C TYR A 141 -3.59 11.65 9.55
N ALA A 142 -3.18 11.06 10.67
CA ALA A 142 -3.79 11.33 11.96
C ALA A 142 -3.66 12.81 12.35
N GLU A 143 -2.46 13.40 12.16
CA GLU A 143 -2.21 14.82 12.41
C GLU A 143 -3.10 15.73 11.53
N ILE A 144 -3.13 15.47 10.22
CA ILE A 144 -3.98 16.23 9.27
C ILE A 144 -5.46 16.16 9.67
N ASN A 145 -5.93 15.00 10.14
CA ASN A 145 -7.31 14.83 10.55
C ASN A 145 -7.63 15.53 11.90
N THR A 146 -6.63 15.80 12.74
CA THR A 146 -6.82 16.58 13.99
C THR A 146 -6.80 18.09 13.78
N GLU A 147 -6.25 18.57 12.67
CA GLU A 147 -6.19 19.99 12.30
C GLU A 147 -7.43 20.49 11.52
N ASN A 148 -8.31 19.58 11.10
CA ASN A 148 -9.58 19.87 10.41
C ASN A 148 -10.79 19.78 11.38
#